data_AF-A0A1T2XCE2-F1
#
_entry.id   AF-A0A1T2XCE2-F1
#
_cell.length_a   1.000
_cell.length_b   1.000
_cell.length_c   1.000
_cell.angle_alpha   90.00
_cell.angle_beta   90.00
_cell.angle_gamma   90.00
#
_symmetry.space_group_name_H-M   'P 1'
#
loop_
_entity.id
_entity.type
_entity.pdbx_description
1 polymer ?
#
loop_
_entity_poly.entity_id
_entity_poly.type
_entity_poly.pdbx_seq_one_letter_code
_entity_poly.pdbx_strand_id
1 'polypeptide(L)'
;MNPLVNSKAMLLIHRALTPIIHSGKKIDRIHMHVSQNSELSSISYIETQFGDLEIIVNPHIHKGFCYLIESPISRGGIGFNWVSKPKKMEV
;
A
#
# COMPACT_ATOMS: atom_id res chain seq x y z
N MET A 1 13.28 12.21 5.31
CA MET A 1 12.90 10.89 5.90
C MET A 1 11.74 11.13 6.83
N ASN A 2 10.54 10.67 6.48
CA ASN A 2 9.40 10.68 7.41
C ASN A 2 9.71 9.74 8.58
N PRO A 3 9.90 10.25 9.81
CA PRO A 3 10.39 9.45 10.94
C PRO A 3 9.38 8.37 11.40
N LEU A 4 8.17 8.37 10.86
CA LEU A 4 7.06 7.48 11.25
C LEU A 4 7.07 6.12 10.55
N VAL A 5 7.78 5.97 9.42
CA VAL A 5 7.80 4.71 8.66
C VAL A 5 9.21 4.13 8.64
N ASN A 6 9.40 3.01 9.34
CA ASN A 6 10.69 2.32 9.37
C ASN A 6 11.14 1.91 7.95
N SER A 7 12.44 2.00 7.67
CA SER A 7 13.09 1.63 6.41
C SER A 7 12.66 0.26 5.85
N LYS A 8 12.41 -0.74 6.72
CA LYS A 8 11.91 -2.06 6.29
C LYS A 8 10.50 -1.97 5.72
N ALA A 9 9.62 -1.16 6.32
CA ALA A 9 8.27 -0.94 5.81
C ALA A 9 8.31 -0.18 4.48
N MET A 10 9.15 0.86 4.37
CA MET A 10 9.36 1.56 3.09
C MET A 10 9.83 0.63 1.99
N LEU A 11 10.76 -0.29 2.27
CA LEU A 11 11.22 -1.28 1.30
C LEU A 11 10.07 -2.19 0.80
N LEU A 12 9.17 -2.62 1.70
CA LEU A 12 8.01 -3.44 1.33
C LEU A 12 7.01 -2.65 0.48
N ILE A 13 6.73 -1.40 0.86
CA ILE A 13 5.85 -0.49 0.11
C ILE A 13 6.40 -0.31 -1.31
N HIS A 14 7.68 0.04 -1.45
CA HIS A 14 8.30 0.21 -2.76
C HIS A 14 8.27 -1.08 -3.58
N ARG A 15 8.60 -2.23 -3.00
CA ARG A 15 8.53 -3.53 -3.69
C ARG A 15 7.13 -3.85 -4.21
N ALA A 16 6.10 -3.52 -3.44
CA ALA A 16 4.71 -3.74 -3.84
C ALA A 16 4.24 -2.74 -4.91
N LEU A 17 4.70 -1.49 -4.82
CA LEU A 17 4.28 -0.38 -5.66
C LEU A 17 4.95 -0.38 -7.05
N THR A 18 6.24 -0.73 -7.13
CA THR A 18 7.02 -0.77 -8.38
C THR A 18 6.32 -1.50 -9.53
N PRO A 19 5.83 -2.75 -9.38
CA PRO A 19 5.16 -3.44 -10.49
C PRO A 19 3.86 -2.75 -10.93
N ILE A 20 3.12 -2.12 -10.00
CA ILE A 20 1.90 -1.39 -10.34
C ILE A 20 2.25 -0.15 -11.18
N ILE A 21 3.26 0.63 -10.76
CA ILE A 21 3.72 1.81 -11.48
C ILE A 21 4.30 1.44 -12.86
N HIS A 22 5.13 0.40 -12.93
CA HIS A 22 5.72 -0.06 -14.20
C HIS A 22 4.68 -0.59 -15.20
N SER A 23 3.50 -1.00 -14.73
CA SER A 23 2.37 -1.34 -15.62
C SER A 23 1.65 -0.12 -16.21
N GLY A 24 2.14 1.10 -15.93
CA GLY A 24 1.61 2.36 -16.44
C GLY A 24 0.54 3.00 -15.54
N LYS A 25 0.31 2.46 -14.34
CA LYS A 25 -0.59 3.07 -13.37
C LYS A 25 0.06 4.27 -12.70
N LYS A 26 -0.75 5.24 -12.31
CA LYS A 26 -0.29 6.48 -11.71
C LYS A 26 -0.40 6.43 -10.19
N ILE A 27 0.60 6.97 -9.49
CA ILE A 27 0.66 6.97 -8.02
C ILE A 27 -0.55 7.66 -7.38
N ASP A 28 -1.06 8.73 -8.00
CA ASP A 28 -2.20 9.53 -7.55
C ASP A 28 -3.54 8.78 -7.59
N ARG A 29 -3.55 7.58 -8.17
CA ARG A 29 -4.71 6.68 -8.22
C ARG A 29 -4.51 5.43 -7.37
N ILE A 30 -3.38 5.28 -6.70
CA ILE A 30 -3.07 4.11 -5.89
C ILE A 30 -3.23 4.49 -4.43
N HIS A 31 -4.02 3.71 -3.71
CA HIS A 31 -4.23 3.86 -2.29
C HIS A 31 -3.69 2.64 -1.55
N MET A 32 -3.04 2.88 -0.42
CA MET A 32 -2.63 1.82 0.49
C MET A 32 -3.67 1.66 1.58
N HIS A 33 -4.37 0.53 1.57
CA HIS A 33 -5.29 0.21 2.65
C HIS A 33 -4.56 -0.47 3.79
N VAL A 34 -4.74 0.06 5.00
CA VAL A 34 -4.09 -0.42 6.23
C VAL A 34 -5.13 -0.77 7.28
N SER A 35 -4.75 -1.66 8.21
CA SER A 35 -5.56 -1.95 9.40
C SER A 35 -5.72 -0.71 10.29
N GLN A 36 -6.91 -0.55 10.89
CA GLN A 36 -7.17 0.46 11.92
C GLN A 36 -6.22 0.36 13.12
N ASN A 37 -5.70 -0.84 13.41
CA ASN A 37 -4.77 -1.07 14.53
C ASN A 37 -3.29 -0.99 14.11
N SER A 38 -3.01 -0.45 12.91
CA SER A 38 -1.66 -0.23 12.40
C SER A 38 -1.09 1.10 12.90
N GLU A 39 0.22 1.18 13.08
CA GLU A 39 0.92 2.47 13.29
C GLU A 39 0.72 3.42 12.09
N LEU A 40 0.52 2.87 10.88
CA LEU A 40 0.23 3.65 9.69
C LEU A 40 -1.19 4.23 9.67
N SER A 41 -2.06 3.91 10.64
CA SER A 41 -3.43 4.42 10.66
C SER A 41 -3.53 5.91 11.03
N SER A 42 -2.47 6.47 11.61
CA SER A 42 -2.40 7.88 12.05
C SER A 42 -1.87 8.84 10.98
N ILE A 43 -1.46 8.32 9.82
CA ILE A 43 -0.89 9.10 8.72
C ILE A 43 -1.77 9.00 7.48
N SER A 44 -1.93 10.12 6.77
CA SER A 44 -2.74 10.20 5.55
C SER A 44 -1.93 9.93 4.28
N TYR A 45 -0.63 10.21 4.30
CA TYR A 45 0.25 10.06 3.13
C TYR A 45 1.64 9.55 3.51
N ILE A 46 2.24 8.79 2.59
CA ILE A 46 3.65 8.39 2.63
C ILE A 46 4.33 8.91 1.37
N GLU A 47 5.37 9.73 1.54
CA GLU A 47 6.24 10.15 0.45
C GLU A 47 7.03 8.95 -0.10
N THR A 48 6.94 8.71 -1.40
CA THR A 48 7.68 7.64 -2.10
C THR A 48 8.47 8.22 -3.28
N GLN A 49 9.45 7.48 -3.80
CA GLN A 49 10.15 7.85 -5.03
C GLN A 49 9.24 8.03 -6.27
N PHE A 50 8.00 7.52 -6.20
CA PHE A 50 7.02 7.62 -7.28
C PHE A 50 6.04 8.78 -7.07
N GLY A 51 6.09 9.46 -5.92
CA GLY A 51 5.15 10.47 -5.47
C GLY A 51 4.47 10.11 -4.13
N ASP A 52 3.48 10.89 -3.74
CA ASP A 52 2.75 10.69 -2.48
C ASP A 52 1.75 9.54 -2.59
N LEU A 53 1.88 8.56 -1.70
CA LEU A 53 0.97 7.42 -1.58
C LEU A 53 -0.06 7.70 -0.48
N GLU A 54 -1.34 7.74 -0.85
CA GLU A 54 -2.42 7.93 0.12
C GLU A 54 -2.66 6.66 0.96
N ILE A 55 -2.87 6.87 2.26
CA ILE A 55 -3.18 5.82 3.22
C ILE A 55 -4.66 5.87 3.57
N ILE A 56 -5.34 4.74 3.37
CA ILE A 56 -6.75 4.58 3.69
C ILE A 56 -6.89 3.56 4.83
N VAL A 57 -7.46 3.99 5.95
CA VAL A 57 -7.75 3.09 7.05
C VAL A 57 -8.96 2.23 6.70
N ASN A 58 -8.81 0.91 6.76
CA ASN A 58 -9.89 -0.05 6.52
C ASN A 58 -10.08 -0.94 7.75
N PRO A 59 -11.24 -0.87 8.44
CA PRO A 59 -11.50 -1.63 9.67
C PRO A 59 -11.58 -3.15 9.43
N HIS A 60 -11.77 -3.59 8.19
CA HIS A 60 -11.85 -5.02 7.84
C HIS A 60 -10.46 -5.66 7.62
N ILE A 61 -9.38 -4.88 7.66
CA ILE A 61 -8.02 -5.39 7.51
C ILE A 61 -7.46 -5.73 8.90
N HIS A 62 -7.03 -6.98 9.08
CA HIS A 62 -6.37 -7.40 10.32
C HIS A 62 -5.00 -6.73 10.50
N LYS A 63 -4.60 -6.50 11.76
CA LYS A 63 -3.31 -5.90 12.10
C LYS A 63 -2.16 -6.68 11.45
N GLY A 64 -1.23 -5.94 10.85
CA GLY A 64 -0.07 -6.51 10.16
C GLY A 64 -0.31 -6.81 8.68
N PHE A 65 -1.52 -6.61 8.14
CA PHE A 65 -1.80 -6.71 6.72
C PHE A 65 -2.07 -5.35 6.10
N CYS A 66 -1.71 -5.22 4.82
CA CYS A 66 -1.98 -4.05 4.01
C CYS A 66 -1.76 -4.35 2.53
N TYR A 67 -2.52 -3.67 1.67
CA TYR A 67 -2.47 -3.83 0.22
C TYR A 67 -2.57 -2.47 -0.47
N LEU A 68 -2.10 -2.45 -1.71
CA LEU A 68 -2.24 -1.35 -2.65
C LEU A 68 -3.37 -1.67 -3.63
N ILE A 69 -4.20 -0.70 -3.92
CA ILE A 69 -5.24 -0.83 -4.95
C ILE A 69 -5.40 0.48 -5.73
N GLU A 70 -5.58 0.35 -7.04
CA GLU A 70 -5.92 1.44 -7.94
C GLU A 70 -7.41 1.78 -7.84
N SER A 71 -7.74 3.07 -7.73
CA SER A 71 -9.10 3.59 -7.83
C SER A 71 -9.12 4.91 -8.63
N PRO A 72 -10.04 5.09 -9.60
CA PRO A 72 -10.94 4.09 -10.15
C PRO A 72 -10.23 3.06 -11.03
N ILE A 73 -10.89 1.93 -11.31
CA ILE A 73 -10.37 0.92 -12.24
C ILE A 73 -10.18 1.56 -13.61
N SER A 74 -8.95 1.50 -14.13
CA SER A 74 -8.62 2.01 -15.47
C SER A 74 -8.49 0.87 -16.50
N ARG A 75 -8.43 1.23 -17.79
CA ARG A 75 -8.18 0.26 -18.87
C ARG A 75 -6.86 -0.49 -18.60
N GLY A 76 -6.85 -1.81 -18.83
CA GLY A 76 -5.68 -2.66 -18.56
C GLY A 76 -5.72 -3.40 -17.21
N GLY A 77 -6.85 -3.42 -16.52
CA GLY A 77 -7.04 -4.16 -15.26
C GLY A 77 -6.77 -3.31 -14.02
N ILE A 78 -6.92 -3.91 -12.84
CA ILE A 78 -6.75 -3.23 -11.54
C ILE A 78 -5.27 -3.26 -11.16
N GLY A 79 -4.68 -2.10 -10.87
CA GLY A 79 -3.40 -2.05 -10.16
C GLY A 79 -3.58 -2.57 -8.74
N PHE A 80 -3.11 -3.78 -8.43
CA PHE A 80 -3.23 -4.37 -7.10
C PHE A 80 -1.95 -5.08 -6.69
N ASN A 81 -1.55 -4.93 -5.42
CA ASN A 81 -0.49 -5.74 -4.84
C ASN A 81 -0.57 -5.79 -3.31
N TRP A 82 -0.14 -6.90 -2.71
CA TRP A 82 0.01 -7.00 -1.26
C TRP A 82 1.34 -6.39 -0.81
N VAL A 83 1.29 -5.53 0.21
CA VAL A 83 2.49 -5.02 0.88
C VAL A 83 2.90 -5.98 2.01
N SER A 84 1.90 -6.39 2.80
CA SER A 84 2.02 -7.44 3.81
C SER A 84 0.76 -8.29 3.76
N LYS A 85 0.94 -9.61 3.65
CA LYS A 85 -0.14 -10.59 3.50
C LYS A 85 -0.14 -11.57 4.66
N PRO A 86 -1.29 -12.19 4.99
CA PRO A 86 -1.29 -13.36 5.86
C PRO A 86 -0.35 -14.41 5.26
N LYS A 87 0.52 -15.02 6.09
CA LYS A 87 1.01 -16.36 5.75
C LYS A 87 -0.25 -17.20 5.57
N LYS A 88 -0.44 -17.80 4.39
CA LYS A 88 -1.43 -18.86 4.25
C LYS A 88 -1.20 -19.79 5.44
N MET A 89 -2.22 -20.02 6.27
CA MET A 89 -2.25 -21.27 7.01
C MET A 89 -2.18 -22.34 5.93
N GLU A 90 -1.03 -23.02 5.85
CA GLU A 90 -0.96 -24.30 5.15
C GLU A 90 -1.97 -25.18 5.90
N VAL A 91 -3.10 -25.45 5.25
CA VAL A 91 -4.09 -26.44 5.70
C VAL A 91 -3.67 -27.77 5.11
#